data_AF-A0A0E3UJV0-F1
#
_entry.id   AF-A0A0E3UJV0-F1
#
_cell.length_a   1.000
_cell.length_b   1.000
_cell.length_c   1.000
_cell.angle_alpha   90.00
_cell.angle_beta   90.00
_cell.angle_gamma   90.00
#
_symmetry.space_group_name_H-M   'P 1'
#
loop_
_entity.id
_entity.type
_entity.pdbx_description
1 polymer ?
#
loop_
_entity_poly.entity_id
_entity_poly.type
_entity_poly.pdbx_seq_one_letter_code
_entity_poly.pdbx_strand_id
1 'polypeptide(L)'
;MDGDHSYDGAKGDFEAYAPLVRPGGLIAFHDIAPDFKTRFGRATRHNTGEVPRLWQDLRTRFAETHEFIADREQDGFGIGVIRLPDAPA
;
A
#
# COMPACT_ATOMS: atom_id res chain seq x y z
N MET A 1 6.35 -2.40 1.71
CA MET A 1 6.08 -3.20 0.52
C MET A 1 5.74 -2.26 -0.61
N ASP A 2 6.39 -2.46 -1.73
CA ASP A 2 6.24 -1.69 -2.97
C ASP A 2 6.62 -2.51 -4.21
N GLY A 3 7.19 -3.71 -4.05
CA GLY A 3 7.63 -4.57 -5.13
C GLY A 3 8.57 -3.84 -6.10
N ASP A 4 8.20 -3.86 -7.38
CA ASP A 4 8.84 -3.12 -8.47
C ASP A 4 7.96 -1.94 -8.95
N HIS A 5 7.05 -1.48 -8.08
CA HIS A 5 5.99 -0.50 -8.35
C HIS A 5 4.91 -0.98 -9.32
N SER A 6 4.94 -2.22 -9.80
CA SER A 6 3.81 -2.84 -10.48
C SER A 6 2.79 -3.37 -9.49
N TYR A 7 1.55 -3.52 -9.93
CA TYR A 7 0.51 -4.12 -9.10
C TYR A 7 0.88 -5.56 -8.69
N ASP A 8 1.31 -6.37 -9.66
CA ASP A 8 1.63 -7.78 -9.46
C ASP A 8 2.87 -7.97 -8.58
N GLY A 9 3.89 -7.11 -8.71
CA GLY A 9 5.07 -7.14 -7.86
C GLY A 9 4.73 -6.84 -6.40
N ALA A 10 4.03 -5.74 -6.14
CA ALA A 10 3.64 -5.36 -4.78
C ALA A 10 2.63 -6.35 -4.16
N LYS A 11 1.75 -6.93 -4.98
CA LYS A 11 0.82 -7.99 -4.54
C LYS A 11 1.58 -9.29 -4.23
N GLY A 12 2.58 -9.63 -5.05
CA GLY A 12 3.45 -10.77 -4.84
C GLY A 12 4.21 -10.68 -3.51
N ASP A 13 4.76 -9.50 -3.19
CA ASP A 13 5.35 -9.23 -1.87
C ASP A 13 4.35 -9.53 -0.75
N PHE A 14 3.14 -8.97 -0.85
CA PHE A 14 2.11 -9.16 0.17
C PHE A 14 1.78 -10.64 0.36
N GLU A 15 1.54 -11.38 -0.72
CA GLU A 15 1.18 -12.80 -0.67
C GLU A 15 2.31 -13.68 -0.14
N ALA A 16 3.56 -13.34 -0.46
CA ALA A 16 4.72 -14.09 0.01
C ALA A 16 5.02 -13.85 1.50
N TYR A 17 4.91 -12.60 1.96
CA TYR A 17 5.37 -12.21 3.29
C TYR A 17 4.26 -12.13 4.34
N ALA A 18 3.00 -11.86 3.96
CA ALA A 18 1.91 -11.78 4.94
C ALA A 18 1.75 -13.04 5.81
N PRO A 19 1.88 -14.28 5.28
CA PRO A 19 1.82 -15.49 6.11
C PRO A 19 2.96 -15.63 7.12
N LEU A 20 4.07 -14.90 6.95
CA LEU A 20 5.23 -14.92 7.85
C LEU A 20 5.11 -13.92 9.01
N VAL A 21 4.15 -12.99 8.91
CA VAL A 21 3.90 -12.00 9.96
C VAL A 21 3.06 -12.65 11.06
N ARG A 22 3.51 -12.50 12.31
CA ARG A 22 2.78 -13.05 13.47
C ARG A 22 1.34 -12.54 13.53
N PRO A 23 0.41 -13.29 14.15
CA PRO A 23 -0.94 -12.79 14.42
C PRO A 23 -0.92 -11.44 15.18
N GLY A 24 -1.83 -10.55 14.79
CA GLY A 24 -1.87 -9.17 15.29
C GLY A 24 -0.69 -8.28 14.83
N GLY A 25 0.18 -8.79 13.95
CA GLY A 25 1.32 -8.06 13.39
C GLY A 25 0.91 -7.04 12.32
N LEU A 26 1.88 -6.24 11.87
CA LEU A 26 1.66 -5.13 10.95
C LEU A 26 2.34 -5.38 9.61
N ILE A 27 1.70 -4.95 8.53
CA ILE A 27 2.26 -4.86 7.19
C ILE A 27 2.13 -3.42 6.72
N ALA A 28 3.23 -2.84 6.22
CA ALA A 28 3.25 -1.47 5.72
C ALA A 28 3.59 -1.41 4.23
N PHE A 29 2.82 -0.61 3.48
CA PHE A 29 3.05 -0.26 2.09
C PHE A 29 3.50 1.19 2.02
N HIS A 30 4.53 1.47 1.21
CA HIS A 30 4.86 2.85 0.88
C HIS A 30 4.20 3.26 -0.44
N ASP A 31 4.18 4.56 -0.75
CA ASP A 31 3.61 5.09 -2.00
C ASP A 31 2.12 4.76 -2.21
N ILE A 32 1.32 4.87 -1.14
CA ILE A 32 -0.11 4.60 -1.21
C ILE A 32 -0.95 5.76 -1.76
N ALA A 33 -0.41 6.99 -1.80
CA ALA A 33 -1.05 8.13 -2.45
C ALA A 33 -0.65 8.18 -3.93
N PRO A 34 -1.58 8.46 -4.85
CA PRO A 34 -1.26 8.52 -6.28
C PRO A 34 -0.34 9.70 -6.60
N ASP A 35 0.70 9.47 -7.39
CA ASP A 35 1.47 10.53 -8.04
C ASP A 35 0.64 11.30 -9.08
N PHE A 36 1.16 12.44 -9.51
CA PHE A 36 0.54 13.30 -10.52
C PHE A 36 0.49 12.67 -11.91
N LYS A 37 1.39 11.71 -12.19
CA LYS A 37 1.36 10.97 -13.45
C LYS A 37 0.10 10.10 -13.50
N THR A 38 -0.18 9.37 -12.43
CA THR A 38 -1.32 8.46 -12.32
C THR A 38 -2.62 9.22 -12.11
N ARG A 39 -2.60 10.30 -11.31
CA ARG A 39 -3.80 11.10 -11.01
C ARG A 39 -4.21 12.05 -12.13
N PHE A 40 -3.24 12.64 -12.83
CA PHE A 40 -3.49 13.74 -13.78
C PHE A 40 -2.81 13.56 -15.16
N GLY A 41 -2.07 12.48 -15.39
CA GLY A 41 -1.29 12.31 -16.62
C GLY A 41 -0.06 13.22 -16.71
N ARG A 42 0.34 13.88 -15.61
CA ARG A 42 1.46 14.82 -15.58
C ARG A 42 2.73 14.12 -15.12
N ALA A 43 3.69 13.96 -16.03
CA ALA A 43 4.98 13.38 -15.68
C ALA A 43 5.74 14.25 -14.66
N THR A 44 6.20 13.62 -13.59
CA THR A 44 7.09 14.21 -12.59
C THR A 44 8.23 13.23 -12.29
N ARG A 45 9.10 13.57 -11.34
CA ARG A 45 10.17 12.66 -10.87
C ARG A 45 9.65 11.60 -9.89
N HIS A 46 8.42 11.74 -9.41
CA HIS A 46 7.81 10.84 -8.45
C HIS A 46 7.13 9.70 -9.22
N ASN A 47 7.22 8.49 -8.67
CA ASN A 47 6.63 7.30 -9.25
C ASN A 47 6.08 6.45 -8.11
N THR A 48 4.76 6.39 -7.98
CA THR A 48 4.08 5.48 -7.05
C THR A 48 3.61 4.20 -7.74
N GLY A 49 3.76 4.15 -9.07
CA GLY A 49 3.29 3.05 -9.91
C GLY A 49 1.85 2.67 -9.61
N GLU A 50 1.62 1.37 -9.40
CA GLU A 50 0.29 0.82 -9.11
C GLU A 50 0.08 0.45 -7.63
N VAL A 51 1.02 0.81 -6.73
CA VAL A 51 0.86 0.58 -5.29
C VAL A 51 -0.40 1.26 -4.72
N PRO A 52 -0.78 2.50 -5.13
CA PRO A 52 -2.04 3.11 -4.70
C PRO A 52 -3.26 2.26 -5.04
N ARG A 53 -3.25 1.58 -6.20
CA ARG A 53 -4.36 0.71 -6.64
C ARG A 53 -4.44 -0.55 -5.76
N LEU A 54 -3.31 -1.22 -5.53
CA LEU A 54 -3.25 -2.37 -4.64
C LEU A 54 -3.70 -2.00 -3.21
N TRP A 55 -3.28 -0.84 -2.72
CA TRP A 55 -3.67 -0.34 -1.41
C TRP A 55 -5.19 -0.18 -1.30
N GLN A 56 -5.86 0.38 -2.32
CA GLN A 56 -7.32 0.48 -2.35
C GLN A 56 -7.99 -0.90 -2.28
N ASP A 57 -7.45 -1.91 -2.96
CA ASP A 57 -7.98 -3.27 -2.90
C ASP A 57 -7.80 -3.87 -1.49
N LEU A 58 -6.60 -3.80 -0.93
CA LEU A 58 -6.28 -4.41 0.36
C LEU A 58 -7.04 -3.74 1.51
N ARG A 59 -7.14 -2.39 1.54
CA ARG A 59 -7.80 -1.70 2.65
C ARG A 59 -9.29 -2.04 2.80
N THR A 60 -9.94 -2.53 1.74
CA THR A 60 -11.34 -3.00 1.79
C THR A 60 -11.48 -4.42 2.32
N ARG A 61 -10.39 -5.20 2.34
CA ARG A 61 -10.36 -6.61 2.73
C ARG A 61 -9.94 -6.83 4.19
N PHE A 62 -9.34 -5.82 4.83
CA PHE A 62 -8.88 -5.90 6.22
C PHE A 62 -9.67 -4.95 7.11
N ALA A 63 -10.03 -5.42 8.30
CA ALA A 63 -10.83 -4.65 9.25
C ALA A 63 -10.06 -3.45 9.85
N GLU A 64 -8.74 -3.59 10.03
CA GLU A 64 -7.91 -2.59 10.68
C GLU A 64 -6.83 -2.09 9.72
N THR A 65 -7.04 -0.89 9.16
CA THR A 65 -6.07 -0.20 8.31
C THR A 65 -5.87 1.25 8.72
N HIS A 66 -4.67 1.78 8.50
CA HIS A 66 -4.30 3.16 8.81
C HIS A 66 -3.52 3.77 7.66
N GLU A 67 -3.77 5.05 7.36
CA GLU A 67 -3.08 5.80 6.32
C GLU A 67 -2.33 7.00 6.93
N PHE A 68 -1.06 7.15 6.57
CA PHE A 68 -0.23 8.29 6.89
C PHE A 68 0.07 9.06 5.60
N ILE A 69 -0.81 10.00 5.25
CA ILE A 69 -0.68 10.89 4.09
C ILE A 69 -0.72 12.32 4.61
N ALA A 70 0.35 13.08 4.39
CA ALA A 70 0.48 14.45 4.91
C ALA A 70 -0.49 15.42 4.20
N ASP A 71 -0.57 15.32 2.88
CA ASP A 71 -1.54 16.05 2.05
C ASP A 71 -2.07 15.13 0.95
N ARG A 72 -3.41 15.09 0.76
CA ARG A 72 -4.05 14.27 -0.28
C ARG A 72 -3.81 14.81 -1.69
N GLU A 73 -3.39 16.07 -1.81
CA GLU A 73 -3.04 16.73 -3.06
C GLU A 73 -1.53 16.66 -3.37
N GLN A 74 -0.73 15.97 -2.56
CA GLN A 74 0.71 15.81 -2.80
C GLN A 74 1.00 14.87 -3.99
N ASP A 75 2.20 14.99 -4.54
CA ASP A 75 2.69 14.16 -5.64
C ASP A 75 3.30 12.85 -5.12
N GLY A 76 2.46 11.85 -4.83
CA GLY A 76 2.86 10.51 -4.43
C GLY A 76 3.06 10.29 -2.92
N PHE A 77 3.93 9.35 -2.53
CA PHE A 77 4.27 9.03 -1.13
C PHE A 77 3.10 8.47 -0.30
N GLY A 78 3.24 8.55 1.03
CA GLY A 78 2.30 8.05 2.01
C GLY A 78 2.59 6.62 2.44
N ILE A 79 2.21 6.28 3.67
CA ILE A 79 2.35 4.93 4.23
C ILE A 79 0.96 4.38 4.57
N GLY A 80 0.64 3.19 4.05
CA GLY A 80 -0.54 2.42 4.43
C GLY A 80 -0.15 1.26 5.32
N VAL A 81 -0.83 1.08 6.46
CA VAL A 81 -0.57 0.00 7.41
C VAL A 81 -1.81 -0.87 7.55
N ILE A 82 -1.64 -2.18 7.40
CA ILE A 82 -2.64 -3.20 7.72
C ILE A 82 -2.22 -3.88 9.02
N ARG A 83 -3.15 -4.02 9.96
CA ARG A 83 -3.00 -4.95 11.08
C ARG A 83 -3.63 -6.29 10.70
N LEU A 84 -2.84 -7.36 10.73
CA LEU A 84 -3.34 -8.71 10.51
C LEU A 84 -4.22 -9.16 11.67
N PRO A 85 -5.22 -10.03 11.43
CA PRO A 85 -6.04 -10.58 12.50
C PRO A 85 -5.20 -11.24 13.59
N ASP A 86 -5.70 -11.20 14.82
CA ASP A 86 -5.18 -12.03 15.90
C ASP A 86 -5.43 -13.51 15.61
N ALA A 87 -4.72 -14.39 16.32
CA ALA A 87 -4.94 -15.82 16.18
C ALA A 87 -6.39 -16.15 16.58
N PRO A 88 -7.03 -17.14 15.96
CA PRO A 88 -8.29 -17.66 16.47
C PRO A 88 -8.09 -18.06 17.95
N ALA A 89 -9.05 -17.65 18.80
CA ALA A 89 -9.07 -18.03 20.21
C ALA A 89 -9.31 -19.53 20.39
#